data_AF-A0A3A1PIK6-F1
#
_entry.id   AF-A0A3A1PIK6-F1
#
_cell.length_a   1.000
_cell.length_b   1.000
_cell.length_c   1.000
_cell.angle_alpha   90.00
_cell.angle_beta   90.00
_cell.angle_gamma   90.00
#
_symmetry.space_group_name_H-M   'P 1'
#
loop_
_entity.id
_entity.type
_entity.pdbx_description
1 polymer ?
#
loop_
_entity_poly.entity_id
_entity_poly.type
_entity_poly.pdbx_seq_one_letter_code
_entity_poly.pdbx_strand_id
1 'polypeptide(L)'
;PAPEPVVLSRNGRQLAYSGETTIRSGAEVKVETARPELSLSLREMDPGAWVIFELPGFKAAREGARKASLAALRASDETAYFAQGDSLWVKLVVTDGSDEAASGFGPRGRTSIEVAR
;
A
#
# COMPACT_ATOMS: atom_id res chain seq x y z
N PRO A 1 7.34 11.97 -23.14
CA PRO A 1 6.38 11.76 -22.04
C PRO A 1 7.06 11.93 -20.68
N ALA A 2 6.70 12.97 -19.92
CA ALA A 2 7.21 13.14 -18.56
C ALA A 2 6.69 11.99 -17.68
N PRO A 3 7.52 11.41 -16.80
CA PRO A 3 7.00 10.47 -15.81
C PRO A 3 5.97 11.23 -14.97
N GLU A 4 4.72 10.76 -14.97
CA GLU A 4 3.67 11.34 -14.15
C GLU A 4 4.16 11.31 -12.68
N PRO A 5 4.23 12.47 -12.01
CA PRO A 5 4.78 12.54 -10.68
C PRO A 5 3.85 11.82 -9.70
N VAL A 6 4.47 11.05 -8.82
CA VAL A 6 3.82 10.47 -7.65
C VAL A 6 4.31 11.28 -6.47
N VAL A 7 3.39 11.85 -5.70
CA VAL A 7 3.70 12.65 -4.50
C VAL A 7 3.21 11.86 -3.30
N LEU A 8 4.11 11.61 -2.35
CA LEU A 8 3.81 10.91 -1.11
C LEU A 8 3.85 11.93 0.04
N SER A 9 2.75 12.10 0.75
CA SER A 9 2.62 12.97 1.91
C SER A 9 2.59 12.11 3.18
N ARG A 10 3.62 12.22 4.03
CA ARG A 10 3.67 11.52 5.33
C ARG A 10 3.84 12.52 6.46
N ASN A 11 2.88 12.56 7.39
CA ASN A 11 2.94 13.42 8.58
C ASN A 11 3.25 14.90 8.24
N GLY A 12 2.57 15.43 7.22
CA GLY A 12 2.78 16.79 6.71
C GLY A 12 4.03 17.01 5.85
N ARG A 13 4.87 15.99 5.63
CA ARG A 13 6.04 16.07 4.74
C ARG A 13 5.71 15.44 3.38
N GLN A 14 5.65 16.28 2.34
CA GLN A 14 5.59 15.82 0.95
C GLN A 14 6.97 15.33 0.48
N LEU A 15 6.96 14.17 -0.17
CA LEU A 15 8.10 13.50 -0.76
C LEU A 15 7.71 13.20 -2.20
N ALA A 16 8.45 13.76 -3.15
CA ALA A 16 8.33 13.33 -4.54
C ALA A 16 8.84 11.90 -4.64
N TYR A 17 7.98 10.97 -5.04
CA TYR A 17 8.34 9.57 -5.24
C TYR A 17 9.00 9.43 -6.62
N SER A 18 10.32 9.28 -6.60
CA SER A 18 11.15 9.05 -7.80
C SER A 18 11.64 7.60 -7.93
N GLY A 19 11.19 6.67 -7.07
CA GLY A 19 11.51 5.25 -7.20
C GLY A 19 11.48 4.45 -5.89
N GLU A 20 12.25 4.85 -4.88
CA GLU A 20 12.33 4.14 -3.60
C GLU A 20 12.16 5.14 -2.46
N THR A 21 11.30 4.83 -1.49
CA THR A 21 11.15 5.65 -0.30
C THR A 21 11.03 4.77 0.93
N THR A 22 11.83 5.07 1.95
CA THR A 22 11.83 4.30 3.19
C THR A 22 10.70 4.79 4.10
N ILE A 23 9.70 3.94 4.31
CA ILE A 23 8.55 4.21 5.18
C ILE A 23 8.73 3.38 6.45
N ARG A 24 8.57 4.02 7.61
CA ARG A 24 8.55 3.31 8.90
C ARG A 24 7.25 2.54 9.10
N SER A 25 7.32 1.42 9.80
CA SER A 25 6.16 0.65 10.23
C SER A 25 5.23 1.46 11.12
N GLY A 26 3.94 1.17 11.00
CA GLY A 26 2.87 1.87 11.70
C GLY A 26 2.60 3.29 11.22
N ALA A 27 3.09 3.66 10.02
CA ALA A 27 2.86 4.99 9.46
C ALA A 27 1.67 5.02 8.50
N GLU A 28 0.98 6.16 8.47
CA GLU A 28 -0.03 6.50 7.47
C GLU A 28 0.61 7.41 6.42
N VAL A 29 0.49 7.04 5.15
CA VAL A 29 1.11 7.74 4.01
C VAL A 29 0.03 8.07 3.00
N LYS A 30 -0.17 9.36 2.74
CA LYS A 30 -1.06 9.80 1.67
C LYS A 30 -0.31 9.76 0.33
N VAL A 31 -0.90 9.14 -0.68
CA VAL A 31 -0.33 8.95 -2.01
C VAL A 31 -1.17 9.73 -3.02
N GLU A 32 -0.63 10.85 -3.47
CA GLU A 32 -1.24 11.71 -4.47
C GLU A 32 -0.52 11.48 -5.78
N THR A 33 -1.19 10.84 -6.73
CA THR A 33 -0.62 10.59 -8.05
C THR A 33 -1.57 10.99 -9.15
N ALA A 34 -1.01 11.49 -10.25
CA ALA A 34 -1.74 11.69 -11.48
C ALA A 34 -1.90 10.40 -12.31
N ARG A 35 -1.31 9.26 -11.90
CA ARG A 35 -1.26 7.98 -12.65
C ARG A 35 -2.51 7.12 -12.50
N PRO A 36 -2.99 6.44 -13.58
CA PRO A 36 -4.23 5.65 -13.57
C PRO A 36 -4.11 4.38 -12.73
N GLU A 37 -2.91 3.84 -12.73
CA GLU A 37 -2.56 2.62 -12.03
C GLU A 37 -1.29 2.89 -11.24
N LEU A 38 -1.24 2.38 -10.01
CA LEU A 38 -0.09 2.49 -9.14
C LEU A 38 0.18 1.13 -8.50
N SER A 39 1.41 0.67 -8.63
CA SER A 39 1.89 -0.54 -7.94
C SER A 39 2.64 -0.10 -6.69
N LEU A 40 2.12 -0.43 -5.51
CA LEU A 40 2.77 -0.22 -4.24
C LEU A 40 3.48 -1.51 -3.83
N SER A 41 4.70 -1.41 -3.30
CA SER A 41 5.46 -2.58 -2.85
C SER A 41 6.26 -2.24 -1.59
N LEU A 42 6.20 -3.11 -0.59
CA LEU A 42 7.00 -3.02 0.63
C LEU A 42 8.18 -4.00 0.54
N ARG A 43 9.39 -3.54 0.84
CA ARG A 43 10.63 -4.34 0.70
C ARG A 43 11.61 -4.23 1.87
N GLU A 44 11.57 -3.12 2.62
CA GLU A 44 12.53 -2.83 3.71
C GLU A 44 11.81 -2.66 5.04
N MET A 45 11.13 -3.71 5.52
CA MET A 45 10.40 -3.64 6.78
C MET A 45 10.51 -4.96 7.55
N ASP A 46 10.44 -4.84 8.87
CA ASP A 46 10.36 -5.97 9.79
C ASP A 46 9.09 -6.80 9.55
N PRO A 47 9.13 -8.13 9.72
CA PRO A 47 7.93 -8.96 9.68
C PRO A 47 6.93 -8.53 10.76
N GLY A 48 5.65 -8.42 10.39
CA GLY A 48 4.58 -7.84 11.21
C GLY A 48 4.45 -6.32 11.09
N ALA A 49 5.33 -5.66 10.34
CA ALA A 49 5.16 -4.25 10.00
C ALA A 49 3.93 -4.04 9.12
N TRP A 50 3.25 -2.91 9.33
CA TRP A 50 2.14 -2.49 8.50
C TRP A 50 2.28 -1.01 8.11
N VAL A 51 1.73 -0.66 6.96
CA VAL A 51 1.61 0.73 6.48
C VAL A 51 0.21 0.92 5.92
N ILE A 52 -0.40 2.06 6.22
CA ILE A 52 -1.68 2.44 5.61
C ILE A 52 -1.41 3.53 4.58
N PHE A 53 -1.80 3.29 3.35
CA PHE A 53 -1.70 4.23 2.25
C PHE A 53 -3.07 4.85 1.99
N GLU A 54 -3.18 6.17 2.03
CA GLU A 54 -4.39 6.90 1.65
C GLU A 54 -4.23 7.40 0.21
N LEU A 55 -5.09 6.92 -0.69
CA LEU A 55 -5.08 7.22 -2.10
C LEU A 55 -6.36 7.97 -2.47
N PRO A 56 -6.36 9.32 -2.40
CA PRO A 56 -7.47 10.11 -2.94
C PRO A 56 -7.57 9.93 -4.46
N GLY A 57 -8.79 9.79 -4.95
CA GLY A 57 -9.12 9.52 -6.35
C GLY A 57 -9.23 8.04 -6.71
N PHE A 58 -8.88 7.13 -5.81
CA PHE A 58 -8.97 5.68 -6.05
C PHE A 58 -10.22 5.10 -5.40
N LYS A 59 -10.86 4.12 -6.05
CA LYS A 59 -12.08 3.46 -5.53
C LYS A 59 -11.92 1.98 -5.23
N ALA A 60 -10.90 1.33 -5.79
CA ALA A 60 -10.64 -0.08 -5.58
C ALA A 60 -9.14 -0.40 -5.60
N ALA A 61 -8.76 -1.43 -4.86
CA ALA A 61 -7.49 -2.12 -5.04
C ALA A 61 -7.74 -3.41 -5.81
N ARG A 62 -6.78 -3.82 -6.66
CA ARG A 62 -6.81 -5.11 -7.35
C ARG A 62 -6.59 -6.28 -6.40
N GLU A 63 -5.83 -6.06 -5.32
CA GLU A 63 -5.51 -7.06 -4.32
C GLU A 63 -5.95 -6.63 -2.91
N GLY A 64 -6.01 -7.59 -1.98
CA GLY A 64 -6.35 -7.36 -0.57
C GLY A 64 -7.83 -7.55 -0.23
N ALA A 65 -8.11 -7.64 1.07
CA ALA A 65 -9.46 -7.81 1.59
C ALA A 65 -10.19 -6.46 1.72
N ARG A 66 -11.36 -6.31 1.09
CA ARG A 66 -12.21 -5.13 1.29
C ARG A 66 -12.78 -5.10 2.71
N LYS A 67 -12.48 -4.07 3.47
CA LYS A 67 -13.02 -3.83 4.81
C LYS A 67 -14.16 -2.82 4.74
N ALA A 68 -15.05 -2.87 5.72
CA ALA A 68 -16.21 -1.97 5.80
C ALA A 68 -15.89 -0.64 6.49
N SER A 69 -14.73 -0.50 7.14
CA SER A 69 -14.35 0.69 7.91
C SER A 69 -12.83 0.79 8.10
N LEU A 70 -12.33 2.01 8.29
CA LEU A 70 -10.92 2.27 8.63
C LEU A 70 -10.49 1.59 9.93
N ALA A 71 -11.39 1.46 10.91
CA ALA A 71 -11.11 0.72 12.14
C ALA A 71 -10.88 -0.78 11.88
N ALA A 72 -11.71 -1.40 11.03
CA ALA A 72 -11.54 -2.80 10.61
C ALA A 72 -10.28 -2.99 9.77
N LEU A 73 -9.92 -2.01 8.95
CA LEU A 73 -8.65 -1.97 8.23
C LEU A 73 -7.48 -1.96 9.22
N ARG A 74 -7.48 -1.04 10.19
CA ARG A 74 -6.44 -0.93 11.23
C ARG A 74 -6.31 -2.19 12.08
N ALA A 75 -7.43 -2.84 12.41
CA ALA A 75 -7.48 -4.09 13.16
C ALA A 75 -7.15 -5.34 12.33
N SER A 76 -6.99 -5.23 11.00
CA SER A 76 -6.65 -6.39 10.16
C SER A 76 -5.16 -6.65 10.18
N ASP A 77 -4.74 -7.87 10.48
CA ASP A 77 -3.32 -8.29 10.42
C ASP A 77 -2.88 -8.74 9.03
N GLU A 78 -3.77 -8.61 8.04
CA GLU A 78 -3.56 -8.96 6.63
C GLU A 78 -3.62 -7.72 5.72
N THR A 79 -3.15 -7.86 4.48
CA THR A 79 -3.30 -6.83 3.45
C THR A 79 -4.77 -6.61 3.11
N ALA A 80 -5.24 -5.40 3.33
CA ALA A 80 -6.64 -5.03 3.24
C ALA A 80 -6.82 -3.63 2.64
N TYR A 81 -8.02 -3.32 2.14
CA TYR A 81 -8.34 -1.98 1.67
C TYR A 81 -9.73 -1.55 2.11
N PHE A 82 -9.94 -0.24 2.21
CA PHE A 82 -11.17 0.40 2.60
C PHE A 82 -11.38 1.62 1.71
N ALA A 83 -12.48 1.67 0.98
CA ALA A 83 -12.85 2.84 0.19
C ALA A 83 -13.87 3.67 0.98
N GLN A 84 -13.63 4.98 1.12
CA GLN A 84 -14.56 5.95 1.70
C GLN A 84 -14.72 7.13 0.73
N GLY A 85 -15.90 7.26 0.15
CA GLY A 85 -16.18 8.33 -0.81
C GLY A 85 -15.28 8.25 -2.03
N ASP A 86 -14.41 9.26 -2.19
CA ASP A 86 -13.42 9.35 -3.27
C ASP A 86 -11.98 9.09 -2.81
N SER A 87 -11.79 8.50 -1.62
CA SER A 87 -10.48 8.09 -1.13
C SER A 87 -10.44 6.58 -0.86
N LEU A 88 -9.29 5.97 -1.10
CA LEU A 88 -9.02 4.56 -0.81
C LEU A 88 -7.89 4.46 0.20
N TRP A 89 -8.16 3.81 1.33
CA TRP A 89 -7.15 3.45 2.32
C TRP A 89 -6.74 2.01 2.10
N VAL A 90 -5.46 1.77 1.90
CA VAL A 90 -4.90 0.44 1.66
C VAL A 90 -3.91 0.14 2.77
N LYS A 91 -4.19 -0.88 3.57
CA LYS A 91 -3.25 -1.42 4.55
C LYS A 91 -2.45 -2.52 3.91
N LEU A 92 -1.14 -2.32 3.83
CA LEU A 92 -0.18 -3.34 3.47
C LEU A 92 0.47 -3.87 4.74
N VAL A 93 0.42 -5.18 4.92
CA VAL A 93 1.09 -5.86 6.04
C VAL A 93 2.21 -6.72 5.48
N VAL A 94 3.39 -6.58 6.05
CA VAL A 94 4.54 -7.44 5.74
C VAL A 94 4.40 -8.70 6.57
N THR A 95 3.94 -9.76 5.94
CA THR A 95 3.94 -11.09 6.55
C THR A 95 5.32 -11.71 6.34
N ASP A 96 5.94 -12.25 7.38
CA ASP A 96 7.07 -13.17 7.17
C ASP A 96 6.53 -14.32 6.33
N GLY A 97 7.20 -14.63 5.21
CA GLY A 97 6.69 -15.61 4.26
C GLY A 97 6.46 -16.95 4.93
N SER A 98 5.20 -17.26 5.23
CA SER A 98 4.76 -18.56 5.76
C SER A 98 3.29 -18.79 5.43
N ASP A 99 2.90 -18.54 4.19
CA ASP A 99 1.78 -19.26 3.57
C ASP A 99 2.21 -19.68 2.15
N GLU A 100 2.68 -20.91 2.06
CA GLU A 100 2.82 -21.65 0.81
C GLU A 100 1.48 -21.73 0.08
N ALA A 101 1.45 -21.32 -1.20
CA ALA A 101 0.92 -22.15 -2.28
C ALA A 101 1.08 -21.45 -3.64
N ALA A 102 2.26 -21.57 -4.24
CA ALA A 102 2.40 -21.83 -5.68
C ALA A 102 3.88 -22.09 -6.00
N SER A 103 4.14 -23.32 -6.42
CA SER A 103 5.43 -23.84 -6.81
C SER A 103 6.20 -22.91 -7.77
N GLY A 104 7.45 -22.59 -7.43
CA GLY A 104 8.42 -22.05 -8.40
C GLY A 104 9.24 -20.85 -7.92
N PHE A 105 10.43 -21.13 -7.38
CA PHE A 105 11.61 -20.26 -7.35
C PHE A 105 11.46 -18.77 -6.91
N GLY A 106 11.74 -18.51 -5.61
CA GLY A 106 12.34 -17.24 -5.17
C GLY A 106 12.01 -16.83 -3.72
N PRO A 107 12.98 -16.76 -2.78
CA PRO A 107 12.73 -16.24 -1.45
C PRO A 107 12.75 -14.70 -1.47
N ARG A 108 11.63 -14.10 -1.05
CA ARG A 108 11.52 -12.81 -0.32
C ARG A 108 10.05 -12.37 -0.38
N GLY A 109 9.39 -12.35 0.77
CA GLY A 109 8.04 -11.81 0.93
C GLY A 109 7.97 -10.41 0.31
N ARG A 110 7.35 -10.33 -0.87
CA ARG A 110 7.03 -9.06 -1.52
C ARG A 110 5.55 -8.83 -1.29
N THR A 111 5.25 -8.04 -0.27
CA THR A 111 3.91 -7.48 -0.11
C THR A 111 3.78 -6.37 -1.13
N SER A 112 3.15 -6.67 -2.26
CA SER A 112 2.76 -5.71 -3.29
C SER A 112 1.24 -5.62 -3.39
N ILE A 113 0.73 -4.47 -3.81
CA ILE A 113 -0.67 -4.27 -4.16
C ILE A 113 -0.74 -3.29 -5.31
N GLU A 114 -1.60 -3.61 -6.26
CA GLU A 114 -1.93 -2.72 -7.36
C GLU A 114 -3.25 -2.00 -7.07
N VAL A 115 -3.26 -0.70 -7.28
CA VAL A 115 -4.45 0.15 -7.11
C VAL A 115 -4.74 0.87 -8.42
N ALA A 116 -6.03 0.96 -8.75
CA ALA A 116 -6.52 1.61 -9.96
C ALA A 116 -7.64 2.60 -9.62
N ARG A 117 -7.69 3.71 -10.35
CA ARG A 117 -8.74 4.73 -10.14
C ARG A 117 -10.09 4.28 -10.65
#